data_AF-A0A352F037-F1
#
_entry.id   AF-A0A352F037-F1
#
_cell.length_a   1.000
_cell.length_b   1.000
_cell.length_c   1.000
_cell.angle_alpha   90.00
_cell.angle_beta   90.00
_cell.angle_gamma   90.00
#
_symmetry.space_group_name_H-M   'P 1'
#
loop_
_entity.id
_entity.type
_entity.pdbx_description
1 polymer ?
#
loop_
_entity_poly.entity_id
_entity_poly.type
_entity_poly.pdbx_seq_one_letter_code
_entity_poly.pdbx_strand_id
1 'polypeptide(L)'
;MSPDSAVPVVSVTLYYDVGSRNEKTGRTGFAHLFEHMMFQGSENVPKAAHFQYIFNAGGTMNGTTSTERTNYFETLPASHLPLALWL
;
A
#
# COMPACT_ATOMS: atom_id res chain seq x y z
N MET A 1 -6.98 -10.24 11.80
CA MET A 1 -5.63 -10.84 11.72
C MET A 1 -5.78 -12.34 11.51
N SER A 2 -4.90 -12.97 10.72
CA SER A 2 -4.91 -14.41 10.42
C SER A 2 -3.49 -14.96 10.65
N PRO A 3 -3.12 -15.34 11.88
CA PRO A 3 -1.75 -15.72 12.22
C PRO A 3 -1.40 -17.12 11.70
N ASP A 4 -0.19 -17.25 11.15
CA ASP A 4 0.45 -18.52 10.82
C ASP A 4 1.91 -18.47 11.28
N SER A 5 2.26 -19.27 12.30
CA SER A 5 3.60 -19.29 12.89
C SER A 5 4.62 -20.11 12.09
N ALA A 6 4.19 -20.84 11.06
CA ALA A 6 5.09 -21.64 10.23
C ALA A 6 5.85 -20.79 9.21
N VAL A 7 5.34 -19.60 8.87
CA VAL A 7 5.93 -18.72 7.85
C VAL A 7 6.46 -17.43 8.50
N PRO A 8 7.76 -17.12 8.41
CA PRO A 8 8.36 -15.96 9.06
C PRO A 8 8.14 -14.63 8.30
N VAL A 9 6.98 -14.48 7.67
CA VAL A 9 6.59 -13.27 6.92
C VAL A 9 5.27 -12.72 7.44
N VAL A 10 5.03 -11.45 7.18
CA VAL A 10 3.77 -10.77 7.47
C VAL A 10 3.29 -10.05 6.23
N SER A 11 1.99 -10.11 5.96
CA SER A 11 1.35 -9.32 4.92
C SER A 11 0.37 -8.34 5.54
N VAL A 12 0.51 -7.06 5.20
CA VAL A 12 -0.39 -5.99 5.59
C VAL A 12 -1.15 -5.55 4.36
N THR A 13 -2.48 -5.44 4.48
CA THR A 13 -3.33 -4.97 3.39
C THR A 13 -4.31 -3.94 3.92
N LEU A 14 -4.37 -2.80 3.23
CA LEU A 14 -5.32 -1.72 3.48
C LEU A 14 -6.29 -1.60 2.32
N TYR A 15 -7.58 -1.59 2.61
CA TYR A 15 -8.66 -1.42 1.63
C TYR A 15 -9.40 -0.11 1.89
N TYR A 16 -9.61 0.66 0.83
CA TYR A 16 -10.54 1.76 0.80
C TYR A 16 -11.74 1.37 -0.09
N ASP A 17 -12.96 1.57 0.41
CA ASP A 17 -14.22 1.40 -0.33
C ASP A 17 -14.48 2.58 -1.28
N VAL A 18 -13.48 2.86 -2.11
CA VAL A 18 -13.47 3.91 -3.12
C VAL A 18 -12.73 3.37 -4.33
N GLY A 19 -13.33 3.48 -5.51
CA GLY A 19 -12.72 3.10 -6.78
C GLY A 19 -13.11 4.05 -7.91
N SER A 20 -12.94 3.64 -9.16
CA SER A 20 -13.26 4.51 -10.31
C SER A 20 -14.75 4.89 -10.38
N ARG A 21 -15.66 4.11 -9.77
CA ARG A 21 -17.10 4.47 -9.67
C ARG A 21 -17.36 5.76 -8.89
N ASN A 22 -16.42 6.16 -8.03
CA ASN A 22 -16.54 7.34 -7.18
C ASN A 22 -15.95 8.60 -7.84
N GLU A 23 -15.42 8.50 -9.05
CA GLU A 23 -14.84 9.62 -9.78
C GLU A 23 -15.93 10.59 -10.28
N LYS A 24 -15.57 11.87 -10.34
CA LYS A 24 -16.43 12.93 -10.88
C LYS A 24 -16.07 13.22 -12.33
N THR A 25 -17.05 13.62 -13.14
CA THR A 25 -16.79 14.10 -14.50
C THR A 25 -15.72 15.20 -14.49
N GLY A 26 -14.75 15.09 -15.41
CA GLY A 26 -13.58 15.98 -15.44
C GLY A 26 -12.46 15.61 -14.45
N ARG A 27 -12.61 14.51 -13.70
CA ARG A 27 -11.61 13.95 -12.77
C ARG A 27 -11.43 12.44 -12.97
N THR A 28 -11.61 11.97 -14.20
CA THR A 28 -11.45 10.55 -14.53
C THR A 28 -10.00 10.11 -14.34
N GLY A 29 -9.80 8.92 -13.78
CA GLY A 29 -8.50 8.35 -13.44
C GLY A 29 -7.94 8.83 -12.09
N PHE A 30 -8.66 9.66 -11.33
CA PHE A 30 -8.18 10.16 -10.04
C PHE A 30 -8.01 9.05 -9.00
N ALA A 31 -8.90 8.05 -8.96
CA ALA A 31 -8.76 6.95 -8.00
C ALA A 31 -7.43 6.21 -8.24
N HIS A 32 -7.13 5.90 -9.51
CA HIS A 32 -5.87 5.26 -9.88
C HIS A 32 -4.68 6.21 -9.72
N LEU A 33 -4.80 7.50 -10.06
CA LEU A 33 -3.74 8.47 -9.84
C LEU A 33 -3.35 8.57 -8.35
N PHE A 34 -4.34 8.63 -7.45
CA PHE A 34 -4.08 8.71 -6.01
C PHE A 34 -3.46 7.43 -5.45
N GLU A 35 -3.78 6.27 -6.03
CA GLU A 35 -3.07 5.02 -5.72
C GLU A 35 -1.56 5.16 -5.97
N HIS A 36 -1.16 5.71 -7.12
CA HIS A 36 0.27 5.95 -7.40
C HIS A 36 0.86 7.05 -6.50
N MET A 37 0.08 8.08 -6.19
CA MET A 37 0.54 9.19 -5.34
C MET A 37 0.75 8.79 -3.88
N MET A 38 0.08 7.75 -3.39
CA MET A 38 0.31 7.21 -2.05
C MET A 38 1.81 6.91 -1.83
N PHE A 39 2.47 6.37 -2.84
CA PHE A 39 3.88 6.01 -2.75
C PHE A 39 4.86 7.16 -3.02
N GLN A 40 4.38 8.37 -3.30
CA GLN A 40 5.21 9.54 -3.58
C GLN A 40 5.67 10.28 -2.31
N GLY A 41 5.44 9.72 -1.12
CA GLY A 41 5.89 10.25 0.16
C GLY A 41 4.74 10.72 1.05
N SER A 42 5.06 11.01 2.30
CA SER A 42 4.14 11.50 3.32
C SER A 42 4.83 12.56 4.19
N GLU A 43 4.15 13.04 5.24
CA GLU A 43 4.78 13.92 6.23
C GLU A 43 6.02 13.27 6.90
N ASN A 44 5.99 11.95 7.09
CA ASN A 44 7.03 11.20 7.78
C ASN A 44 7.98 10.45 6.82
N VAL A 45 7.57 10.24 5.57
CA VAL A 45 8.31 9.45 4.57
C VAL A 45 8.75 10.35 3.43
N PRO A 46 10.06 10.46 3.14
CA PRO A 46 10.55 11.27 2.03
C PRO A 46 9.97 10.85 0.68
N LYS A 47 10.05 11.76 -0.28
CA LYS A 47 9.52 11.54 -1.63
C LYS A 47 10.07 10.26 -2.25
N ALA A 48 9.16 9.39 -2.72
CA ALA A 48 9.45 8.11 -3.34
C ALA A 48 10.29 7.12 -2.47
N ALA A 49 10.39 7.35 -1.15
CA ALA A 49 11.16 6.49 -0.26
C ALA A 49 10.40 5.25 0.21
N HIS A 50 9.07 5.21 0.09
CA HIS A 50 8.24 4.09 0.55
C HIS A 50 8.72 2.75 -0.03
N PHE A 51 8.88 2.66 -1.36
CA PHE A 51 9.41 1.46 -2.02
C PHE A 51 10.81 1.08 -1.53
N GLN A 52 11.67 2.07 -1.27
CA GLN A 52 13.04 1.83 -0.81
C GLN A 52 13.05 1.19 0.58
N TYR A 53 12.21 1.67 1.49
CA TYR A 53 12.07 1.06 2.82
C TYR A 53 11.63 -0.40 2.72
N ILE A 54 10.61 -0.69 1.91
CA ILE A 54 10.11 -2.06 1.73
C ILE A 54 11.17 -2.96 1.10
N PHE A 55 11.80 -2.54 0.01
CA PHE A 55 12.79 -3.36 -0.69
C PHE A 55 14.07 -3.57 0.14
N ASN A 56 14.53 -2.55 0.87
CA ASN A 56 15.69 -2.68 1.76
C ASN A 56 15.42 -3.61 2.95
N ALA A 57 14.16 -3.72 3.39
CA ALA A 57 13.71 -4.68 4.39
C ALA A 57 13.48 -6.10 3.82
N GLY A 58 13.73 -6.32 2.53
CA GLY A 58 13.53 -7.61 1.84
C GLY A 58 12.06 -7.93 1.54
N GLY A 59 11.20 -6.92 1.55
CA GLY A 59 9.77 -7.07 1.27
C GLY A 59 9.39 -6.81 -0.18
N THR A 60 8.11 -7.00 -0.48
CA THR A 60 7.45 -6.63 -1.74
C THR A 60 6.17 -5.87 -1.44
N MET A 61 5.74 -5.01 -2.36
CA MET A 61 4.55 -4.18 -2.19
C MET A 61 3.90 -3.83 -3.52
N ASN A 62 2.61 -3.52 -3.50
CA ASN A 62 1.88 -2.98 -4.65
C ASN A 62 0.56 -2.30 -4.23
N GLY A 63 -0.06 -1.60 -5.18
CA GLY A 63 -1.43 -1.10 -5.09
C GLY A 63 -2.27 -1.61 -6.25
N THR A 64 -3.59 -1.70 -6.08
CA THR A 64 -4.51 -1.83 -7.22
C THR A 64 -5.78 -1.02 -7.01
N THR A 65 -6.23 -0.37 -8.08
CA THR A 65 -7.51 0.32 -8.15
C THR A 65 -8.45 -0.39 -9.11
N SER A 66 -9.66 -0.66 -8.65
CA SER A 66 -10.76 -1.18 -9.46
C SER A 66 -11.93 -0.19 -9.48
N THR A 67 -13.04 -0.62 -10.08
CA THR A 67 -14.29 0.14 -10.05
C THR A 67 -14.80 0.37 -8.63
N GLU A 68 -14.58 -0.57 -7.72
CA GLU A 68 -15.21 -0.55 -6.40
C GLU A 68 -14.25 -0.21 -5.26
N ARG A 69 -12.96 -0.47 -5.43
CA ARG A 69 -11.97 -0.34 -4.36
C ARG A 69 -10.61 0.12 -4.84
N THR A 70 -9.85 0.70 -3.92
CA THR A 70 -8.41 0.85 -4.01
C THR A 70 -7.82 0.10 -2.83
N ASN A 71 -6.83 -0.75 -3.09
CA ASN A 71 -6.11 -1.43 -2.02
C ASN A 71 -4.60 -1.26 -2.17
N TYR A 72 -3.93 -1.32 -1.03
CA TYR A 72 -2.47 -1.29 -0.92
C TYR A 72 -2.08 -2.50 -0.09
N PHE A 73 -1.02 -3.17 -0.50
CA PHE A 73 -0.56 -4.36 0.20
C PHE A 73 0.95 -4.51 0.10
N GLU A 74 1.49 -5.07 1.16
CA GLU A 74 2.91 -5.32 1.29
C GLU A 74 3.16 -6.58 2.09
N THR A 75 4.29 -7.22 1.82
CA THR A 75 4.73 -8.43 2.48
C THR A 75 6.19 -8.31 2.84
N LEU A 76 6.51 -8.50 4.12
CA LEU A 76 7.84 -8.31 4.70
C LEU A 76 8.18 -9.48 5.63
N PRO A 77 9.45 -9.65 6.02
CA PRO A 77 9.78 -10.50 7.16
C PRO A 77 8.99 -10.08 8.41
N ALA A 78 8.49 -11.04 9.19
CA ALA A 78 7.61 -10.76 10.33
C ALA A 78 8.22 -9.79 11.38
N SER A 79 9.56 -9.78 11.49
CA SER A 79 10.31 -8.84 12.33
C SER A 79 10.17 -7.36 11.93
N HIS A 80 9.74 -7.08 10.69
CA HIS A 80 9.55 -5.74 10.14
C HIS A 80 8.08 -5.29 10.16
N LEU A 81 7.19 -5.99 10.88
CA LEU A 81 5.80 -5.54 11.07
C LEU A 81 5.69 -4.07 11.57
N PRO A 82 6.54 -3.57 12.49
CA PRO A 82 6.47 -2.16 12.89
C PRO A 82 6.77 -1.18 11.75
N LEU A 83 7.66 -1.54 10.82
CA LEU A 83 7.93 -0.73 9.63
C LEU A 83 6.70 -0.69 8.73
N ALA A 84 6.08 -1.85 8.49
CA ALA A 84 4.87 -1.99 7.67
C ALA A 84 3.72 -1.09 8.15
N LEU A 85 3.54 -0.99 9.47
CA LEU A 85 2.46 -0.21 10.08
C LEU A 85 2.78 1.29 10.20
N TRP A 86 4.06 1.66 10.07
CA TRP A 86 4.50 3.05 10.16
C TRP A 86 4.50 3.77 8.80
N LEU A 87 4.77 3.01 7.73
CA LEU A 87 4.78 3.48 6.35
C LEU A 87 3.38 3.84 5.84
#